data_AF-A0A7X7Y775-F1
#
_entry.id   AF-A0A7X7Y775-F1
#
_cell.length_a   1.000
_cell.length_b   1.000
_cell.length_c   1.000
_cell.angle_alpha   90.00
_cell.angle_beta   90.00
_cell.angle_gamma   90.00
#
_symmetry.space_group_name_H-M   'P 1'
#
loop_
_entity.id
_entity.type
_entity.pdbx_description
1 polymer ?
#
loop_
_entity_poly.entity_id
_entity_poly.type
_entity_poly.pdbx_seq_one_letter_code
_entity_poly.pdbx_strand_id
1 'polypeptide(L)' 'MEKIEESSQVSMNEIMRIAEAVQYSDLSDERTVRSLVRQLSHLANRPISKEKEDQIVQSILKQNVPSSIDELQKYFK' A
#
# COMPACT_ATOMS: atom_id res chain seq x y z
N MET A 1 7.48 -20.10 6.30
CA MET A 1 7.37 -18.63 6.19
C MET A 1 8.71 -18.05 5.77
N GLU A 2 9.30 -18.58 4.69
CA GLU A 2 10.62 -18.16 4.20
C GLU A 2 10.44 -17.70 2.76
N LYS A 3 10.69 -16.41 2.50
CA LYS A 3 11.06 -15.78 1.21
C LYS A 3 10.61 -14.31 1.10
N ILE A 4 10.78 -13.51 2.15
CA ILE A 4 10.65 -12.04 2.02
C ILE A 4 12.00 -11.31 2.26
N GLU A 5 13.07 -12.01 2.65
CA GLU A 5 14.27 -11.33 3.15
C GLU A 5 15.34 -10.96 2.12
N GLU A 6 15.32 -11.46 0.88
CA GLU A 6 16.57 -11.50 0.10
C GLU A 6 16.82 -10.38 -0.94
N SER A 7 16.05 -9.29 -1.02
CA SER A 7 16.34 -8.27 -2.05
C SER A 7 16.18 -6.79 -1.71
N SER A 8 15.83 -6.42 -0.48
CA SER A 8 15.79 -5.00 -0.11
C SER A 8 16.60 -4.79 1.16
N GLN A 9 17.55 -3.85 1.15
CA GLN A 9 18.31 -3.36 2.32
C GLN A 9 17.40 -2.63 3.34
N VAL A 10 16.19 -3.16 3.55
CA VAL A 10 15.10 -2.55 4.29
C VAL A 10 14.83 -3.45 5.46
N SER A 11 14.95 -2.88 6.66
CA SER A 11 14.76 -3.64 7.88
C SER A 11 13.31 -4.10 7.96
N MET A 12 13.06 -5.37 8.29
CA MET A 12 11.71 -5.91 8.54
C MET A 12 10.91 -5.02 9.51
N ASN A 13 11.58 -4.43 10.50
CA ASN A 13 10.99 -3.47 11.43
C ASN A 13 10.43 -2.20 10.76
N GLU A 14 11.07 -1.67 9.71
CA GLU A 14 10.59 -0.49 8.99
C GLU A 14 9.37 -0.83 8.11
N ILE A 15 9.38 -2.01 7.50
CA ILE A 15 8.23 -2.54 6.74
C ILE A 15 7.03 -2.69 7.67
N MET A 16 7.23 -3.29 8.86
CA MET A 16 6.16 -3.48 9.85
C MET A 16 5.59 -2.16 10.37
N ARG A 17 6.43 -1.15 10.66
CA ARG A 17 5.96 0.17 11.10
C ARG A 17 5.10 0.88 10.05
N ILE A 18 5.43 0.72 8.77
CA ILE A 18 4.58 1.29 7.71
C ILE A 18 3.29 0.50 7.56
N ALA A 19 3.35 -0.83 7.62
CA ALA A 19 2.14 -1.65 7.58
C ALA A 19 1.16 -1.26 8.70
N GLU A 20 1.65 -0.96 9.90
CA GLU A 20 0.84 -0.43 11.00
C GLU A 20 0.29 0.97 10.69
N ALA A 21 1.11 1.90 10.20
CA ALA A 21 0.67 3.25 9.84
C ALA A 21 -0.42 3.24 8.74
N VAL A 22 -0.28 2.34 7.76
CA VAL A 22 -1.21 2.10 6.66
C VAL A 22 -2.53 1.52 7.17
N GLN A 23 -2.52 0.66 8.19
CA GLN A 23 -3.71 0.01 8.74
C GLN A 23 -4.72 1.00 9.37
N TYR A 24 -4.22 2.13 9.87
CA TYR A 24 -5.04 3.21 10.43
C TYR A 24 -5.27 4.37 9.44
N SER A 25 -4.65 4.34 8.26
CA SER A 25 -4.77 5.36 7.23
C SER A 25 -5.95 5.05 6.31
N ASP A 26 -6.70 6.07 5.90
CA ASP A 26 -7.73 5.90 4.87
C ASP A 26 -7.07 5.66 3.50
N LEU A 27 -6.99 4.37 3.12
CA LEU A 27 -6.44 3.93 1.83
C LEU A 27 -7.39 4.19 0.65
N SER A 28 -8.55 4.81 0.92
CA SER A 28 -9.50 5.25 -0.10
C SER A 28 -9.11 6.61 -0.70
N ASP A 29 -8.28 7.41 -0.03
CA ASP A 29 -7.82 8.71 -0.53
C ASP A 29 -6.47 8.56 -1.27
N GLU A 30 -6.47 8.89 -2.56
CA GLU A 30 -5.29 8.90 -3.42
C GLU A 30 -4.11 9.68 -2.83
N ARG A 31 -4.38 10.79 -2.15
CA ARG A 31 -3.36 11.64 -1.54
C ARG A 31 -2.66 10.93 -0.39
N THR A 32 -3.43 10.22 0.42
CA THR A 32 -2.92 9.41 1.55
C THR A 32 -2.07 8.26 1.02
N VAL A 33 -2.60 7.51 0.05
CA VAL A 33 -1.89 6.39 -0.59
C VAL A 33 -0.60 6.86 -1.25
N ARG A 34 -0.64 7.96 -2.02
CA ARG A 34 0.54 8.51 -2.69
C ARG A 34 1.63 8.94 -1.71
N SER A 35 1.26 9.59 -0.61
CA SER A 35 2.19 9.99 0.45
C SER A 35 2.87 8.77 1.08
N LEU A 36 2.12 7.70 1.36
CA LEU A 36 2.64 6.45 1.92
C LEU A 36 3.62 5.77 0.97
N VAL A 37 3.26 5.64 -0.32
CA VAL A 37 4.12 5.04 -1.35
C VAL A 37 5.44 5.79 -1.46
N ARG A 38 5.43 7.13 -1.41
CA ARG A 38 6.65 7.94 -1.39
C ARG A 38 7.51 7.71 -0.17
N GLN A 39 6.91 7.76 1.02
CA GLN A 39 7.65 7.53 2.27
C GLN A 39 8.33 6.16 2.27
N LEU A 40 7.61 5.13 1.81
CA LEU A 40 8.14 3.77 1.71
C LEU A 40 9.22 3.64 0.63
N SER A 41 9.10 4.33 -0.51
CA SER A 41 10.15 4.39 -1.55
C SER A 41 11.44 5.04 -1.05
N HIS A 42 11.33 6.12 -0.27
CA HIS A 42 12.47 6.79 0.35
C HIS A 42 13.15 5.92 1.40
N LEU A 43 12.38 5.27 2.28
CA LEU A 43 12.89 4.35 3.28
C LEU A 43 13.52 3.11 2.65
N ALA A 44 12.94 2.62 1.57
CA ALA A 44 13.49 1.50 0.82
C ALA A 44 14.77 1.85 0.03
N ASN A 45 15.18 3.12 0.04
CA ASN A 45 16.23 3.70 -0.79
C ASN A 45 16.08 3.30 -2.28
N ARG A 46 14.84 3.15 -2.73
CA ARG A 46 14.48 2.72 -4.07
C ARG A 46 13.69 3.83 -4.73
N PRO A 47 14.36 4.73 -5.48
CA PRO A 47 13.65 5.78 -6.20
C PRO A 47 12.73 5.15 -7.25
N ILE A 48 11.44 5.48 -7.17
CA ILE A 48 10.44 5.09 -8.15
C ILE A 48 10.19 6.26 -9.11
N SER A 49 9.93 5.96 -10.38
CA SER A 49 9.46 6.95 -11.33
C SER A 49 8.00 7.31 -11.03
N LYS A 50 7.56 8.51 -11.45
CA LYS A 50 6.17 8.96 -11.27
C LYS A 50 5.15 7.96 -11.83
N GLU A 51 5.46 7.36 -12.98
CA GLU A 51 4.59 6.34 -13.60
C GLU A 51 4.43 5.09 -12.72
N LYS A 52 5.52 4.63 -12.07
CA LYS A 52 5.45 3.51 -11.12
C LYS A 52 4.71 3.89 -9.85
N GLU A 53 4.92 5.11 -9.35
CA GLU A 53 4.17 5.66 -8.21
C GLU A 53 2.67 5.66 -8.51
N ASP A 54 2.25 6.20 -9.66
CA ASP A 54 0.85 6.26 -10.06
C ASP A 54 0.25 4.88 -10.29
N GLN A 55 0.99 3.93 -10.86
CA GLN A 55 0.53 2.54 -10.99
C GLN A 55 0.26 1.88 -9.63
N ILE A 56 1.17 2.04 -8.66
CA ILE A 56 1.00 1.48 -7.32
C ILE A 56 -0.21 2.13 -6.63
N VAL A 57 -0.31 3.46 -6.71
CA VAL A 57 -1.43 4.23 -6.15
C VAL A 57 -2.75 3.79 -6.76
N GLN A 58 -2.83 3.68 -8.09
CA GLN A 58 -4.03 3.20 -8.77
C GLN A 58 -4.36 1.75 -8.43
N SER A 59 -3.38 0.86 -8.27
CA SER A 59 -3.63 -0.52 -7.87
C SER A 59 -4.20 -0.64 -6.45
N ILE A 60 -3.80 0.25 -5.54
CA ILE A 60 -4.33 0.32 -4.19
C ILE A 60 -5.75 0.90 -4.20
N LEU A 61 -6.00 1.97 -4.97
CA LEU A 61 -7.32 2.61 -5.08
C LEU A 61 -8.33 1.81 -5.90
N LYS A 62 -7.89 1.10 -6.95
CA LYS A 62 -8.75 0.25 -7.81
C LYS A 62 -9.21 -1.02 -7.12
N GLN A 63 -8.56 -1.44 -6.03
CA GLN A 63 -9.25 -2.27 -5.06
C GLN A 63 -10.31 -1.38 -4.40
N ASN A 64 -11.39 -1.15 -5.14
CA ASN A 64 -12.66 -0.68 -4.62
C ASN A 64 -13.08 -1.70 -3.56
N VAL A 65 -12.58 -1.52 -2.35
CA VAL A 65 -13.22 -2.05 -1.16
C VAL A 65 -14.61 -1.44 -1.21
N PRO A 66 -15.67 -2.24 -1.38
CA PRO A 66 -17.01 -1.68 -1.38
C PRO A 66 -17.16 -0.94 -0.06
N SER A 67 -17.52 0.33 -0.12
CA SER A 67 -17.56 1.23 1.04
C SER A 67 -18.60 0.81 2.08
N SER A 68 -19.29 -0.31 1.86
CA SER A 68 -20.26 -0.92 2.75
C SER A 68 -20.21 -2.46 2.69
N ILE A 69 -20.48 -3.08 3.84
CA ILE A 69 -20.71 -4.53 3.98
C ILE A 69 -21.89 -4.99 3.12
N ASP A 70 -22.87 -4.11 2.85
CA ASP A 70 -24.05 -4.40 2.04
C ASP A 70 -23.72 -4.62 0.55
N GLU A 71 -22.72 -3.90 0.02
CA GLU A 71 -22.24 -4.12 -1.34
C GLU A 71 -21.44 -5.42 -1.47
N LEU A 72 -20.66 -5.78 -0.44
CA LEU A 72 -19.97 -7.08 -0.36
C LEU A 72 -20.96 -8.25 -0.39
N GLN A 73 -22.10 -8.15 0.30
CA GLN A 73 -23.13 -9.21 0.30
C GLN A 73 -23.69 -9.53 -1.10
N LYS A 74 -23.66 -8.57 -2.05
CA LYS A 74 -24.11 -8.80 -3.43
C LYS A 74 -23.12 -9.61 -4.27
N TYR A 75 -21.86 -9.64 -3.88
CA TYR A 75 -20.84 -10.44 -4.57
C TYR A 75 -20.78 -11.89 -4.08
N PHE A 76 -21.36 -12.20 -2.91
CA PHE A 76 -21.46 -13.55 -2.35
C PHE A 76 -22.81 -14.23 -2.62
N LYS A 77 -23.70 -13.62 -3.42
CA LYS A 77 -25.02 -14.14 -3.76
C LYS A 77 -25.18 -14.38 -5.26
#